data_AF-A0A367IVI0-F1
#
_entry.id   AF-A0A367IVI0-F1
#
_cell.length_a   1.000
_cell.length_b   1.000
_cell.length_c   1.000
_cell.angle_alpha   90.00
_cell.angle_beta   90.00
_cell.angle_gamma   90.00
#
_symmetry.space_group_name_H-M   'P 1'
#
loop_
_entity.id
_entity.type
_entity.pdbx_description
1 polymer ?
#
loop_
_entity_poly.entity_id
_entity_poly.type
_entity_poly.pdbx_seq_one_letter_code
_entity_poly.pdbx_strand_id
1 'polypeptide(L)'
;ETREIAMQKCKIAAETLNGPCITEDTSLCFNAMNGLPGPYIKWFLKSLGHDGLNKMLAGFNDTSAYALCTFGYCEGPGHEPIIFEGKTPGKIVPSRGPTNFGWDSIFQPDGYEQTQLCGIRRWYQKQNLTSFKSFG
;
A
#
# COMPACT_ATOMS: atom_id res chain seq x y z
N GLU A 1 1.91 -1.61 15.71
CA GLU A 1 1.00 -1.88 14.57
C GLU A 1 1.07 -0.76 13.52
N THR A 2 0.50 -0.94 12.32
CA THR A 2 0.58 0.07 11.23
C THR A 2 0.08 1.45 11.67
N ARG A 3 -1.00 1.47 12.47
CA ARG A 3 -1.60 2.70 13.02
C ARG A 3 -0.64 3.48 13.92
N GLU A 4 0.06 2.80 14.83
CA GLU A 4 1.01 3.43 15.75
C GLU A 4 2.21 4.01 15.01
N ILE A 5 2.69 3.30 13.99
CA ILE A 5 3.79 3.78 13.12
C ILE A 5 3.39 5.08 12.44
N ALA A 6 2.18 5.12 11.86
CA ALA A 6 1.65 6.32 11.20
C ALA A 6 1.46 7.50 12.18
N MET A 7 0.94 7.24 13.39
CA MET A 7 0.82 8.26 14.43
C MET A 7 2.17 8.86 14.79
N GLN A 8 3.15 8.03 15.12
CA GLN A 8 4.46 8.50 15.54
C GLN A 8 5.18 9.25 14.42
N LYS A 9 5.08 8.75 13.17
CA LYS A 9 5.62 9.41 11.98
C LYS A 9 4.99 10.80 11.78
N CYS A 10 3.67 10.91 11.90
CA CYS A 10 2.97 12.17 11.73
C CYS A 10 3.31 13.18 12.85
N LYS A 11 3.42 12.71 14.09
CA LYS A 11 3.82 13.52 15.24
C LYS A 11 5.22 14.10 15.07
N ILE A 12 6.20 13.25 14.74
CA ILE A 12 7.59 13.67 14.49
C ILE A 12 7.66 14.62 13.30
N ALA A 13 6.89 14.38 12.24
CA ALA A 13 6.83 15.27 11.08
C ALA A 13 6.29 16.65 11.46
N ALA A 14 5.23 16.73 12.27
CA ALA A 14 4.66 18.01 12.73
C ALA A 14 5.64 18.77 13.63
N GLU A 15 6.34 18.08 14.53
CA GLU A 15 7.40 18.66 15.38
C GLU A 15 8.57 19.20 14.53
N THR A 16 9.00 18.44 13.53
CA THR A 16 10.13 18.80 12.65
C THR A 16 9.79 19.99 11.75
N LEU A 17 8.56 20.01 11.22
CA LEU A 17 8.08 21.07 10.33
C LEU A 17 7.60 22.31 11.10
N ASN A 18 7.40 22.18 12.41
CA ASN A 18 6.80 23.20 13.28
C ASN A 18 5.48 23.75 12.70
N GLY A 19 4.61 22.85 12.21
CA GLY A 19 3.38 23.22 11.53
C GLY A 19 2.53 22.01 11.13
N PRO A 20 1.37 22.26 10.49
CA PRO A 20 0.46 21.21 10.07
C PRO A 20 1.10 20.31 9.01
N CYS A 21 0.84 19.01 9.10
CA CYS A 21 1.35 18.05 8.13
C CYS A 21 0.40 16.88 7.88
N ILE A 22 0.57 16.26 6.71
CA ILE A 22 -0.08 15.01 6.34
C ILE A 22 1.00 14.00 5.97
N THR A 23 0.87 12.78 6.48
CA THR A 23 1.71 11.64 6.13
C THR A 23 0.86 10.52 5.55
N GLU A 24 1.44 9.77 4.62
CA GLU A 24 0.82 8.57 4.03
C GLU A 24 1.77 7.38 4.19
N ASP A 25 1.21 6.22 4.50
CA ASP A 25 1.89 4.93 4.46
C ASP A 25 1.01 3.89 3.77
N THR A 26 1.64 3.03 2.96
CA THR A 26 0.96 1.93 2.27
C THR A 26 1.54 0.60 2.72
N SER A 27 0.67 -0.30 3.15
CA SER A 27 1.00 -1.65 3.60
C SER A 27 0.34 -2.69 2.69
N LEU A 28 1.02 -3.81 2.47
CA LEU A 28 0.44 -5.00 1.85
C LEU A 28 0.46 -6.14 2.86
N CYS A 29 -0.72 -6.60 3.26
CA CYS A 29 -0.89 -7.51 4.37
C CYS A 29 -1.41 -8.86 3.87
N PHE A 30 -0.67 -9.95 4.07
CA PHE A 30 -1.12 -11.30 3.72
C PHE A 30 -1.85 -11.90 4.92
N ASN A 31 -3.10 -12.35 4.72
CA ASN A 31 -3.90 -12.90 5.83
C ASN A 31 -3.25 -14.18 6.38
N ALA A 32 -2.74 -15.04 5.51
CA ALA A 32 -2.01 -16.25 5.87
C ALA A 32 -0.76 -16.03 6.74
N MET A 33 -0.17 -14.84 6.70
CA MET A 33 1.00 -14.46 7.50
C MET A 33 0.65 -13.46 8.61
N ASN A 34 -0.59 -13.46 9.08
CA ASN A 34 -1.09 -12.56 10.12
C ASN A 34 -0.79 -11.07 9.82
N GLY A 35 -0.91 -10.68 8.55
CA GLY A 35 -0.75 -9.30 8.09
C GLY A 35 0.68 -8.91 7.70
N LEU A 36 1.67 -9.80 7.81
CA LEU A 36 2.98 -9.58 7.20
C LEU A 36 2.91 -9.70 5.68
N PRO A 37 3.81 -9.03 4.91
CA PRO A 37 4.88 -8.14 5.37
C PRO A 37 4.40 -6.77 5.87
N GLY A 38 3.17 -6.38 5.56
CA GLY A 38 2.52 -5.17 6.09
C GLY A 38 3.29 -3.88 5.74
N PRO A 39 3.63 -3.03 6.73
CA PRO A 39 4.33 -1.77 6.48
C PRO A 39 5.76 -1.97 5.95
N TYR A 40 6.30 -3.19 6.06
CA TYR A 40 7.64 -3.53 5.60
C TYR A 40 7.70 -3.94 4.12
N ILE A 41 6.57 -3.91 3.40
CA ILE A 41 6.46 -4.39 2.02
C ILE A 41 7.54 -3.82 1.09
N LYS A 42 7.96 -2.56 1.27
CA LYS A 42 9.05 -1.94 0.51
C LYS A 42 10.34 -2.75 0.57
N TRP A 43 10.71 -3.23 1.75
CA TRP A 43 11.95 -3.98 1.99
C TRP A 43 11.83 -5.42 1.49
N PHE A 44 10.66 -6.03 1.65
CA PHE A 44 10.37 -7.36 1.12
C PHE A 44 10.38 -7.36 -0.40
N LEU A 45 9.71 -6.41 -1.05
CA LEU A 45 9.73 -6.26 -2.50
C LEU A 45 11.15 -6.04 -3.03
N LYS A 46 11.95 -5.18 -2.37
CA LYS A 46 13.34 -4.94 -2.76
C LYS A 46 14.21 -6.19 -2.68
N SER A 47 14.00 -7.03 -1.66
CA SER A 47 14.86 -8.18 -1.38
C SER A 47 14.44 -9.45 -2.12
N LEU A 48 13.13 -9.64 -2.29
CA LEU A 48 12.53 -10.88 -2.81
C LEU A 48 11.99 -10.73 -4.24
N GLY A 49 11.69 -9.50 -4.66
CA GLY A 49 10.95 -9.23 -5.89
C GLY A 49 9.52 -9.78 -5.87
N HIS A 50 8.81 -9.62 -6.99
CA HIS A 50 7.43 -10.08 -7.16
C HIS A 50 7.26 -11.59 -7.04
N ASP A 51 8.20 -12.35 -7.59
CA ASP A 51 8.18 -13.81 -7.55
C ASP A 51 8.46 -14.34 -6.14
N GLY A 52 9.40 -13.72 -5.43
CA GLY A 52 9.69 -14.10 -4.05
C GLY A 52 8.52 -13.81 -3.11
N LEU A 53 7.81 -12.68 -3.30
CA LEU A 53 6.58 -12.37 -2.56
C LEU A 53 5.47 -13.42 -2.81
N ASN A 54 5.32 -13.91 -4.04
CA ASN A 54 4.40 -15.02 -4.34
C ASN A 54 4.85 -16.32 -3.65
N LYS A 55 6.15 -16.64 -3.71
CA LYS A 55 6.72 -17.85 -3.09
C LYS A 55 6.58 -17.87 -1.58
N MET A 56 6.53 -16.72 -0.91
CA MET A 56 6.25 -16.65 0.53
C MET A 56 4.91 -17.29 0.89
N LEU A 57 3.94 -17.28 -0.03
CA LEU A 57 2.62 -17.87 0.18
C LEU A 57 2.49 -19.31 -0.35
N ALA A 58 3.52 -19.88 -0.99
CA ALA A 58 3.45 -21.20 -1.61
C ALA A 58 3.16 -22.34 -0.61
N GLY A 59 3.50 -22.15 0.67
CA GLY A 59 3.21 -23.11 1.75
C GLY A 59 1.83 -22.94 2.39
N PHE A 60 1.05 -21.95 1.97
CA PHE A 60 -0.26 -21.63 2.53
C PHE A 60 -1.37 -21.92 1.52
N ASN A 61 -2.50 -22.42 2.00
CA ASN A 61 -3.71 -22.59 1.18
C ASN A 61 -4.48 -21.26 0.98
N ASP A 62 -4.12 -20.24 1.75
CA ASP A 62 -4.74 -18.92 1.72
C ASP A 62 -3.79 -17.91 1.06
N THR A 63 -4.23 -17.33 -0.06
CA THR A 63 -3.52 -16.26 -0.76
C THR A 63 -4.25 -14.92 -0.62
N SER A 64 -5.26 -14.84 0.26
CA SER A 64 -5.98 -13.60 0.51
C SER A 64 -5.08 -12.57 1.19
N ALA A 65 -5.25 -11.33 0.79
CA ALA A 65 -4.45 -10.21 1.24
C ALA A 65 -5.30 -8.93 1.22
N TYR A 66 -4.75 -7.88 1.80
CA TYR A 66 -5.34 -6.55 1.66
C TYR A 66 -4.26 -5.49 1.55
N ALA A 67 -4.53 -4.51 0.70
CA ALA A 67 -3.81 -3.25 0.70
C ALA A 67 -4.42 -2.36 1.80
N LEU A 68 -3.57 -1.77 2.64
CA LEU A 68 -3.96 -0.82 3.66
C LEU A 68 -3.22 0.50 3.40
N CYS A 69 -3.97 1.57 3.14
CA CYS A 69 -3.46 2.93 3.12
C CYS A 69 -3.81 3.60 4.44
N THR A 70 -2.81 4.18 5.10
CA THR A 70 -2.96 4.90 6.36
C THR A 70 -2.50 6.33 6.16
N PHE A 71 -3.41 7.28 6.38
CA PHE A 71 -3.11 8.71 6.40
C PHE A 71 -3.08 9.21 7.83
N GLY A 72 -2.04 9.98 8.17
CA GLY A 72 -1.98 10.71 9.44
C GLY A 72 -2.01 12.22 9.17
N TYR A 73 -2.90 12.94 9.85
CA TYR A 73 -2.95 14.39 9.83
C TYR A 73 -2.66 14.94 11.23
N CYS A 74 -1.82 15.97 11.32
CA CYS A 74 -1.56 16.68 12.56
C CYS A 74 -1.60 18.18 12.29
N GLU A 75 -2.27 18.94 13.17
CA GLU A 75 -2.42 20.40 13.06
C GLU A 75 -1.12 21.16 13.38
N GLY A 76 -0.20 20.53 14.11
CA GLY A 76 1.09 21.09 14.48
C GLY A 76 1.62 20.53 15.79
N PRO A 77 2.79 21.00 16.25
CA PRO A 77 3.39 20.56 17.50
C PRO A 77 2.41 20.63 18.67
N GLY A 78 2.43 19.60 19.53
CA GLY A 78 1.53 19.49 20.68
C GLY A 78 0.11 19.02 20.39
N HIS A 79 -0.27 18.82 19.12
CA HIS A 79 -1.56 18.24 18.75
C HIS A 79 -1.42 16.74 18.48
N GLU A 80 -2.41 15.95 18.89
CA GLU A 80 -2.41 14.51 18.63
C GLU A 80 -2.84 14.23 17.17
N PRO A 81 -2.09 13.40 16.41
CA PRO A 81 -2.44 13.08 15.04
C PRO A 81 -3.76 12.33 14.90
N ILE A 82 -4.53 12.69 13.88
CA ILE A 82 -5.75 11.98 13.45
C ILE A 82 -5.37 10.98 12.36
N ILE A 83 -5.77 9.72 12.54
CA ILE A 83 -5.48 8.64 11.59
C ILE A 83 -6.72 8.22 10.82
N PHE A 84 -6.57 8.12 9.51
CA PHE A 84 -7.56 7.62 8.55
C PHE A 84 -7.01 6.38 7.85
N GLU A 85 -7.82 5.33 7.73
CA GLU A 85 -7.40 4.06 7.14
C GLU A 85 -8.35 3.62 6.03
N GLY A 86 -7.78 3.30 4.87
CA GLY A 86 -8.48 2.71 3.73
C GLY A 86 -7.97 1.29 3.50
N LYS A 87 -8.88 0.31 3.51
CA LYS A 87 -8.55 -1.11 3.29
C LYS A 87 -9.19 -1.61 2.00
N THR A 88 -8.39 -2.23 1.14
CA THR A 88 -8.86 -2.90 -0.07
C THR A 88 -8.55 -4.39 0.01
N PRO A 89 -9.56 -5.26 0.17
CA PRO A 89 -9.36 -6.70 0.17
C PRO A 89 -9.06 -7.23 -1.25
N GLY A 90 -8.36 -8.36 -1.30
CA GLY A 90 -7.95 -8.99 -2.54
C GLY A 90 -7.16 -10.27 -2.31
N LYS A 91 -6.36 -10.63 -3.30
CA LYS A 91 -5.51 -11.82 -3.28
C LYS A 91 -4.17 -11.58 -3.97
N ILE A 92 -3.16 -12.31 -3.53
CA ILE A 92 -1.87 -12.36 -4.19
C ILE A 92 -1.92 -13.34 -5.35
N VAL A 93 -1.45 -12.89 -6.50
CA VAL A 93 -1.42 -13.64 -7.76
C VAL A 93 -0.04 -13.56 -8.40
N PRO A 94 0.31 -14.52 -9.30
CA PRO A 94 1.50 -14.40 -10.12
C PRO A 94 1.53 -13.05 -10.84
N SER A 95 2.72 -12.46 -10.95
CA SER A 95 2.89 -11.10 -11.50
C SER A 95 2.29 -10.97 -12.90
N ARG A 96 1.43 -9.97 -13.10
CA ARG A 96 0.80 -9.66 -14.39
C ARG A 96 0.95 -8.17 -14.71
N GLY A 97 1.39 -7.86 -15.92
CA GLY A 97 1.57 -6.49 -16.40
C GLY A 97 2.92 -5.87 -16.02
N PRO A 98 3.08 -4.55 -16.16
CA PRO A 98 4.33 -3.85 -15.86
C PRO A 98 4.72 -3.96 -14.38
N THR A 99 5.99 -4.24 -14.10
CA THR A 99 6.54 -4.39 -12.73
C THR A 99 7.20 -3.11 -12.21
N ASN A 100 7.07 -2.01 -12.95
CA ASN A 100 7.77 -0.75 -12.71
C ASN A 100 7.23 0.02 -11.50
N PHE A 101 6.10 -0.41 -10.93
CA PHE A 101 5.39 0.33 -9.91
C PHE A 101 4.97 -0.62 -8.78
N GLY A 102 5.80 -0.65 -7.74
CA GLY A 102 5.51 -1.34 -6.49
C GLY A 102 5.21 -2.82 -6.65
N TRP A 103 4.27 -3.29 -5.84
CA TRP A 103 3.80 -4.68 -5.75
C TRP A 103 2.44 -4.86 -6.44
N ASP A 104 1.95 -3.85 -7.13
CA ASP A 104 0.63 -3.83 -7.73
C ASP A 104 0.44 -4.95 -8.77
N SER A 105 1.50 -5.36 -9.48
CA SER A 105 1.44 -6.46 -10.46
C SER A 105 1.11 -7.83 -9.86
N ILE A 106 1.24 -7.99 -8.54
CA ILE A 106 0.94 -9.25 -7.83
C ILE A 106 -0.31 -9.16 -6.95
N PHE A 107 -0.98 -8.00 -6.89
CA PHE A 107 -2.19 -7.84 -6.07
C PHE A 107 -3.43 -7.69 -6.96
N GLN A 108 -4.37 -8.61 -6.81
CA GLN A 108 -5.68 -8.58 -7.46
C GLN A 108 -6.75 -8.21 -6.43
N PRO A 109 -7.35 -7.00 -6.52
CA PRO A 109 -8.45 -6.61 -5.62
C PRO A 109 -9.70 -7.44 -5.89
N ASP A 110 -10.51 -7.64 -4.85
CA ASP A 110 -11.78 -8.36 -4.97
C ASP A 110 -12.75 -7.62 -5.90
N GLY A 111 -13.53 -8.38 -6.67
CA GLY A 111 -14.46 -7.82 -7.67
C GLY A 111 -13.81 -7.42 -9.00
N TYR A 112 -12.50 -7.62 -9.16
CA TYR A 112 -11.77 -7.38 -10.40
C TYR A 112 -10.97 -8.61 -10.84
N GLU A 113 -10.90 -8.84 -12.16
CA GLU A 113 -10.06 -9.89 -12.78
C GLU A 113 -8.64 -9.40 -13.11
N GLN A 114 -8.37 -8.13 -12.83
CA GLN A 114 -7.13 -7.43 -13.18
C GLN A 114 -6.41 -6.99 -11.91
N THR A 115 -5.08 -6.92 -11.98
CA THR A 115 -4.25 -6.39 -10.89
C THR A 115 -4.39 -4.87 -10.75
N GLN A 116 -4.08 -4.31 -9.58
CA GLN A 116 -4.42 -2.92 -9.23
C GLN A 116 -4.04 -1.88 -10.31
N LEU A 117 -2.81 -1.89 -10.84
CA LEU A 117 -2.42 -0.99 -11.93
C LEU A 117 -3.13 -1.25 -13.25
N CYS A 118 -3.41 -2.51 -13.56
CA CYS A 118 -4.15 -2.87 -14.76
C CYS A 118 -5.60 -2.34 -14.69
N GLY A 119 -6.22 -2.45 -13.50
CA GLY A 119 -7.53 -1.88 -13.21
C GLY A 119 -7.55 -0.35 -13.18
N ILE A 120 -6.57 0.29 -12.53
CA ILE A 120 -6.44 1.75 -12.44
C ILE A 120 -6.21 2.35 -13.84
N ARG A 121 -5.24 1.87 -14.63
CA ARG A 121 -5.02 2.36 -16.00
C ARG A 121 -6.27 2.24 -16.86
N ARG A 122 -7.02 1.14 -16.74
CA ARG A 122 -8.25 0.93 -17.52
C ARG A 122 -9.42 1.78 -17.01
N TRP A 123 -9.50 2.06 -15.71
CA TRP A 123 -10.47 3.00 -15.13
C TRP A 123 -10.18 4.44 -15.61
N TYR A 124 -8.92 4.88 -15.58
CA TYR A 124 -8.50 6.17 -16.14
C TYR A 124 -8.78 6.28 -17.66
N GLN A 125 -8.49 5.21 -18.41
CA GLN A 125 -8.83 5.13 -19.85
C GLN A 125 -10.34 5.16 -20.11
N LYS A 126 -11.15 4.52 -19.24
CA LYS A 126 -12.63 4.61 -19.32
C LYS A 126 -13.17 6.00 -18.97
N GLN A 127 -12.44 6.79 -18.18
CA GLN A 127 -12.81 8.14 -17.76
C GLN A 127 -12.15 9.26 -18.61
N ASN A 128 -11.42 8.92 -19.68
CA ASN A 128 -10.71 9.89 -20.54
C ASN A 128 -9.76 10.86 -19.80
N LEU A 129 -9.23 10.46 -18.64
CA LEU A 129 -8.30 11.26 -17.84
C LEU A 129 -6.86 10.92 -18.24
N THR A 130 -6.24 11.74 -19.10
CA THR A 130 -4.95 11.47 -19.76
C THR A 130 -3.70 12.03 -19.08
N SER A 131 -3.76 12.59 -17.87
CA SER A 131 -2.57 13.23 -17.28
C SER A 131 -2.14 12.61 -15.96
N PHE A 132 -1.17 11.70 -16.03
CA PHE A 132 -0.25 11.42 -14.92
C PHE A 132 1.08 12.08 -15.30
N LYS A 133 1.29 13.34 -14.90
CA LYS A 133 2.64 13.91 -14.89
C LYS A 133 3.36 13.32 -13.69
N SER A 134 4.42 12.55 -13.96
CA SER A 134 5.38 12.14 -12.93
C SER A 134 5.90 13.41 -12.24
N PHE A 135 5.68 13.53 -10.94
CA PHE A 135 6.49 14.44 -10.13
C PHE A 135 7.91 13.84 -10.09
N GLY A 136 8.82 14.47 -10.82
CA GLY A 136 10.26 14.39 -10.62
C GLY A 136 10.73 15.56 -9.77
#